data_AF-A0A1Y1X8G3-F1
#
_entry.id   AF-A0A1Y1X8G3-F1
#
_cell.length_a   1.000
_cell.length_b   1.000
_cell.length_c   1.000
_cell.angle_alpha   90.00
_cell.angle_beta   90.00
_cell.angle_gamma   90.00
#
_symmetry.space_group_name_H-M   'P 1'
#
loop_
_entity.id
_entity.type
_entity.pdbx_description
1 polymer ?
#
loop_
_entity_poly.entity_id
_entity_poly.type
_entity_poly.pdbx_seq_one_letter_code
_entity_poly.pdbx_strand_id
1 'polypeptide(L)'
;MAKITELDNQVKHKPRPRKPLIDDIPEAEKHRIIEETGILKQVKIPKPENQPPPEGYFLQAVLFTIPFTLLFGLFEALVYQQYNNEVTIAMICKKMVKVFPGLLLIIFITCRFRDLKLMTPALTVIGAISGCYLLHVLYNDPAFGVMMRCPGLATFWIYCIFQLDLIPCLISLLPVGAYYYFYYHV
;
A
#
# COMPACT_ATOMS: atom_id res chain seq x y z
N MET A 1 -4.08 -70.87 25.38
CA MET A 1 -3.80 -69.57 26.05
C MET A 1 -2.36 -69.13 25.72
N ALA A 2 -1.94 -68.77 24.51
CA ALA A 2 -2.55 -68.05 23.38
C ALA A 2 -2.78 -66.53 23.58
N LYS A 3 -2.14 -65.86 24.56
CA LYS A 3 -2.23 -64.39 24.67
C LYS A 3 -1.04 -63.68 25.31
N ILE A 4 0.13 -64.32 25.34
CA ILE A 4 1.38 -63.67 25.80
C ILE A 4 2.46 -63.77 24.70
N THR A 5 1.98 -63.84 23.44
CA THR A 5 2.75 -64.01 22.20
C THR A 5 3.14 -62.69 21.53
N GLU A 6 2.83 -61.50 22.06
CA GLU A 6 2.89 -60.29 21.20
C GLU A 6 3.49 -59.00 21.79
N LEU A 7 4.00 -58.98 23.02
CA LEU A 7 4.40 -57.70 23.64
C LEU A 7 5.91 -57.50 23.86
N ASP A 8 6.75 -58.51 23.66
CA ASP A 8 8.19 -58.40 23.94
C ASP A 8 9.08 -58.25 22.68
N ASN A 9 8.49 -58.29 21.48
CA ASN A 9 9.24 -58.22 20.21
C ASN A 9 8.91 -56.98 19.36
N GLN A 10 8.61 -55.86 20.03
CA GLN A 10 8.34 -54.56 19.40
C GLN A 10 9.35 -53.49 19.86
N VAL A 11 10.63 -53.85 20.00
CA VAL A 11 11.71 -52.84 19.98
C VAL A 11 11.88 -52.40 18.53
N LYS A 12 10.98 -51.51 18.15
CA LYS A 12 10.87 -50.77 16.91
C LYS A 12 12.24 -50.17 16.56
N HIS A 13 13.01 -50.84 15.71
CA HIS A 13 14.16 -50.21 15.05
C HIS A 13 13.61 -49.06 14.19
N LYS A 14 13.59 -47.86 14.78
CA LYS A 14 13.35 -46.61 14.07
C LYS A 14 14.35 -46.56 12.92
N PRO A 15 13.92 -46.52 11.64
CA PRO A 15 14.87 -46.35 10.55
C PRO A 15 15.61 -45.04 10.83
N ARG A 16 16.93 -45.13 11.00
CA ARG A 16 17.78 -43.93 10.98
C ARG A 16 17.45 -43.17 9.70
N PRO A 17 17.28 -41.84 9.75
CA PRO A 17 17.09 -41.08 8.52
C PRO A 17 18.29 -41.42 7.62
N ARG A 18 18.03 -42.13 6.51
CA ARG A 18 19.06 -42.32 5.50
C ARG A 18 19.45 -40.91 5.11
N LYS A 19 20.71 -40.53 5.34
CA LYS A 19 21.25 -39.35 4.67
C LYS A 19 20.90 -39.52 3.19
N PRO A 20 20.32 -38.51 2.52
CA PRO A 20 20.07 -38.63 1.10
C PRO A 20 21.40 -39.00 0.42
N LEU A 21 21.38 -39.94 -0.54
CA LEU A 21 22.56 -40.37 -1.33
C LEU A 21 23.22 -39.23 -2.15
N ILE A 22 22.81 -37.99 -1.89
CA ILE A 22 23.19 -36.78 -2.59
C ILE A 22 24.49 -36.20 -1.98
N ASP A 23 24.88 -36.58 -0.76
CA ASP A 23 26.10 -36.07 -0.12
C ASP A 23 27.41 -36.62 -0.73
N ASP A 24 27.38 -37.80 -1.36
CA ASP A 24 28.58 -38.47 -1.89
C ASP A 24 28.93 -38.05 -3.34
N ILE A 25 28.12 -37.17 -3.94
CA ILE A 25 28.34 -36.65 -5.29
C ILE A 25 29.31 -35.45 -5.20
N PRO A 26 30.39 -35.39 -6.00
CA PRO A 26 31.23 -34.20 -6.09
C PRO A 26 30.40 -32.97 -6.48
N GLU A 27 30.61 -31.83 -5.83
CA GLU A 27 29.79 -30.61 -6.05
C GLU A 27 29.69 -30.19 -7.53
N ALA A 28 30.74 -30.44 -8.32
CA ALA A 28 30.74 -30.18 -9.76
C ALA A 28 29.73 -31.04 -10.55
N GLU A 29 29.51 -32.30 -10.14
CA GLU A 29 28.54 -33.19 -10.77
C GLU A 29 27.10 -32.82 -10.37
N LYS A 30 26.90 -32.28 -9.16
CA LYS A 30 25.59 -31.77 -8.72
C LYS A 30 25.12 -30.64 -9.63
N HIS A 31 26.00 -29.67 -9.93
CA HIS A 31 25.67 -28.56 -10.83
C HIS A 31 25.30 -29.05 -12.24
N ARG A 32 26.06 -30.01 -12.79
CA ARG A 32 25.74 -30.63 -14.09
C ARG A 32 24.38 -31.31 -14.08
N ILE A 33 24.09 -32.11 -13.04
CA ILE A 33 22.81 -32.82 -12.92
C ILE A 33 21.65 -31.82 -12.79
N ILE A 34 21.81 -30.74 -12.05
CA ILE A 34 20.77 -29.70 -11.88
C ILE A 34 20.48 -28.98 -13.21
N GLU A 35 21.52 -28.73 -14.02
CA GLU A 35 21.39 -28.13 -15.35
C GLU A 35 20.75 -29.10 -16.36
N GLU A 36 21.21 -30.36 -16.40
CA GLU A 36 20.72 -31.41 -17.32
C GLU A 36 19.28 -31.83 -17.01
N THR A 37 18.94 -31.96 -15.73
CA THR A 37 17.58 -32.36 -15.32
C THR A 37 16.56 -31.24 -15.48
N GLY A 38 17.02 -29.99 -15.65
CA GLY A 38 16.15 -28.82 -15.80
C GLY A 38 15.22 -28.61 -14.59
N ILE A 39 15.53 -29.21 -13.43
CA ILE A 39 14.69 -29.17 -12.24
C ILE A 39 14.43 -27.73 -11.81
N LEU A 40 15.42 -26.84 -11.93
CA LEU A 40 15.25 -25.42 -11.62
C LEU A 40 14.22 -24.70 -12.51
N LYS A 41 13.98 -25.19 -13.74
CA LYS A 41 12.93 -24.66 -14.63
C LYS A 41 11.55 -25.26 -14.33
N GLN A 42 11.52 -26.50 -13.82
CA GLN A 42 10.27 -27.20 -13.45
C GLN A 42 9.76 -26.78 -12.07
N VAL A 43 10.64 -26.35 -11.18
CA VAL A 43 10.26 -25.68 -9.94
C VAL A 43 9.71 -24.31 -10.31
N LYS A 44 8.39 -24.26 -10.56
CA LYS A 44 7.61 -23.05 -10.32
C LYS A 44 7.83 -22.71 -8.85
N ILE A 45 8.87 -21.92 -8.56
CA ILE A 45 8.92 -21.18 -7.31
C ILE A 45 7.59 -20.44 -7.30
N PRO A 46 6.67 -20.74 -6.37
CA PRO A 46 5.49 -19.92 -6.20
C PRO A 46 6.07 -18.53 -6.02
N LYS A 47 5.83 -17.66 -6.99
CA LYS A 47 6.21 -16.25 -6.90
C LYS A 47 5.73 -15.87 -5.50
N PRO A 48 6.61 -15.45 -4.55
CA PRO A 48 6.14 -15.06 -3.25
C PRO A 48 5.11 -14.01 -3.53
N GLU A 49 3.85 -14.40 -3.34
CA GLU A 49 2.70 -13.57 -3.58
C GLU A 49 2.76 -12.61 -2.41
N ASN A 50 3.57 -11.55 -2.58
CA ASN A 50 3.70 -10.42 -1.68
C ASN A 50 2.39 -9.61 -1.63
N GLN A 51 1.27 -10.21 -2.04
CA GLN A 51 -0.06 -9.68 -1.87
C GLN A 51 -0.55 -10.23 -0.54
N PRO A 52 -0.86 -9.35 0.43
CA PRO A 52 -1.44 -9.82 1.68
C PRO A 52 -2.70 -10.64 1.35
N PRO A 53 -3.00 -11.71 2.14
CA PRO A 53 -4.23 -12.45 1.99
C PRO A 53 -5.43 -11.49 1.94
N PRO A 54 -6.58 -11.86 1.34
CA PRO A 54 -7.76 -10.99 1.25
C PRO A 54 -8.17 -10.31 2.57
N GLU A 55 -7.89 -10.96 3.71
CA GLU A 55 -8.14 -10.49 5.07
C GLU A 55 -7.18 -9.35 5.50
N GLY A 56 -5.98 -9.29 4.93
CA GLY A 56 -4.95 -8.28 5.22
C GLY A 56 -5.24 -6.89 4.62
N TYR A 57 -6.10 -6.79 3.60
CA TYR A 57 -6.43 -5.50 2.98
C TYR A 57 -7.18 -4.56 3.91
N PHE A 58 -8.04 -5.10 4.78
CA PHE A 58 -8.78 -4.29 5.76
C PHE A 58 -7.83 -3.69 6.80
N LEU A 59 -6.97 -4.52 7.40
CA LEU A 59 -5.99 -4.06 8.39
C LEU A 59 -5.03 -3.05 7.77
N GLN A 60 -4.55 -3.32 6.54
CA GLN A 60 -3.70 -2.40 5.80
C GLN A 60 -4.41 -1.05 5.55
N ALA A 61 -5.69 -1.06 5.16
CA ALA A 61 -6.46 0.16 4.96
C ALA A 61 -6.63 0.96 6.25
N VAL A 62 -6.92 0.29 7.38
CA VAL A 62 -7.00 0.93 8.71
C VAL A 62 -5.66 1.57 9.08
N LEU A 63 -4.56 0.83 8.90
CA LEU A 63 -3.20 1.30 9.20
C LEU A 63 -2.83 2.54 8.39
N PHE A 64 -3.22 2.61 7.11
CA PHE A 64 -3.01 3.80 6.29
C PHE A 64 -3.98 4.95 6.62
N THR A 65 -5.22 4.66 7.02
CA THR A 65 -6.20 5.71 7.32
C THR A 65 -5.77 6.58 8.50
N ILE A 66 -5.06 6.02 9.48
CA ILE A 66 -4.56 6.75 10.67
C ILE A 66 -3.66 7.94 10.28
N PRO A 67 -2.51 7.75 9.58
CA PRO A 67 -1.64 8.87 9.20
C PRO A 67 -2.32 9.85 8.25
N PHE A 68 -3.18 9.41 7.32
CA PHE A 68 -3.92 10.33 6.44
C PHE A 68 -4.95 11.18 7.18
N THR A 69 -5.59 10.62 8.21
CA THR A 69 -6.52 11.39 9.06
C THR A 69 -5.77 12.42 9.90
N LEU A 70 -4.57 12.09 10.40
CA LEU A 70 -3.69 13.05 11.08
C LEU A 70 -3.23 14.16 10.13
N LEU A 71 -2.85 13.80 8.90
CA LEU A 71 -2.48 14.75 7.85
C LEU A 71 -3.64 15.72 7.53
N PHE A 72 -4.87 15.21 7.45
CA PHE A 72 -6.06 16.04 7.30
C PHE A 72 -6.21 17.05 8.46
N GLY A 73 -6.10 16.56 9.70
CA GLY A 73 -6.16 17.42 10.89
C GLY A 73 -5.07 18.49 10.93
N LEU A 74 -3.85 18.15 10.46
CA LEU A 74 -2.75 19.09 10.32
C LEU A 74 -3.08 20.20 9.31
N PHE A 75 -3.54 19.85 8.10
CA PHE A 75 -3.95 20.87 7.13
C PHE A 75 -5.10 21.73 7.64
N GLU A 76 -6.05 21.14 8.36
CA GLU A 76 -7.12 21.91 8.99
C GLU A 76 -6.56 22.94 9.97
N ALA A 77 -5.68 22.53 10.88
CA ALA A 77 -5.03 23.42 11.83
C ALA A 77 -4.25 24.54 11.13
N LEU A 78 -3.53 24.21 10.04
CA LEU A 78 -2.79 25.19 9.25
C LEU A 78 -3.70 26.24 8.62
N VAL A 79 -4.86 25.85 8.09
CA VAL A 79 -5.83 26.82 7.53
C VAL A 79 -6.37 27.73 8.62
N TYR A 80 -6.70 27.22 9.82
CA TYR A 80 -7.12 28.09 10.92
C TYR A 80 -6.02 29.06 11.36
N GLN A 81 -4.78 28.58 11.43
CA GLN A 81 -3.63 29.41 11.78
C GLN A 81 -3.33 30.49 10.72
N GLN A 82 -3.46 30.17 9.43
CA GLN A 82 -3.25 31.10 8.32
C GLN A 82 -4.19 32.31 8.35
N TYR A 83 -5.42 32.13 8.85
CA TYR A 83 -6.44 33.17 8.90
C TYR A 83 -6.64 33.75 10.30
N ASN A 84 -5.75 33.40 11.24
CA ASN A 84 -5.82 33.83 12.64
C ASN A 84 -7.21 33.62 13.26
N ASN A 85 -7.86 32.50 12.92
CA ASN A 85 -9.18 32.15 13.42
C ASN A 85 -9.07 31.22 14.62
N GLU A 86 -9.91 31.44 15.63
CA GLU A 86 -9.94 30.59 16.82
C GLU A 86 -10.44 29.18 16.46
N VAL A 87 -9.58 28.19 16.69
CA VAL A 87 -9.94 26.78 16.52
C VAL A 87 -9.71 26.03 17.83
N THR A 88 -10.74 25.34 18.27
CA THR A 88 -10.62 24.41 19.38
C THR A 88 -10.17 23.05 18.86
N ILE A 89 -9.21 22.41 19.53
CA ILE A 89 -8.74 21.05 19.20
C ILE A 89 -9.92 20.07 19.08
N ALA A 90 -10.92 20.20 19.95
CA ALA A 90 -12.15 19.39 19.90
C ALA A 90 -12.92 19.52 18.57
N MET A 91 -12.91 20.69 17.91
CA MET A 91 -13.56 20.89 16.61
C MET A 91 -12.82 20.15 15.50
N ILE A 92 -11.49 20.20 15.50
CA ILE A 92 -10.63 19.48 14.56
C ILE A 92 -10.84 17.97 14.76
N CYS A 93 -10.78 17.48 16.01
CA CYS A 93 -11.03 16.07 16.30
C CYS A 93 -12.41 15.61 15.83
N LYS A 94 -13.45 16.43 16.01
CA LYS A 94 -14.80 16.11 15.53
C LYS A 94 -14.87 15.99 14.01
N LYS A 95 -14.13 16.82 13.27
CA LYS A 95 -14.06 16.73 11.80
C LYS A 95 -13.21 15.54 11.34
N MET A 96 -12.09 15.27 12.01
CA MET A 96 -11.28 14.07 11.76
C MET A 96 -12.11 12.80 11.89
N VAL A 97 -12.92 12.67 12.96
CA VAL A 97 -13.84 11.52 13.14
C VAL A 97 -14.87 11.43 12.03
N LYS A 98 -15.38 12.55 11.52
CA LYS A 98 -16.32 12.57 10.38
C LYS A 98 -15.68 12.17 9.06
N VAL A 99 -14.43 12.56 8.83
CA VAL A 99 -13.69 12.28 7.59
C VAL A 99 -13.11 10.87 7.58
N PHE A 100 -12.79 10.32 8.76
CA PHE A 100 -12.23 8.98 8.94
C PHE A 100 -12.94 7.87 8.14
N PRO A 101 -14.27 7.67 8.22
CA PRO A 101 -14.94 6.60 7.47
C PRO A 101 -14.87 6.82 5.95
N GLY A 102 -14.86 8.08 5.49
CA GLY A 102 -14.71 8.40 4.07
C GLY A 102 -13.32 8.04 3.54
N LEU A 103 -12.27 8.42 4.29
CA LEU A 103 -10.89 8.04 3.96
C LEU A 103 -10.71 6.53 4.03
N LEU A 104 -11.23 5.87 5.07
CA LEU A 104 -11.18 4.41 5.22
C LEU A 104 -11.76 3.71 3.99
N LEU A 105 -12.92 4.15 3.51
CA LEU A 105 -13.59 3.56 2.36
C LEU A 105 -12.77 3.74 1.07
N ILE A 106 -12.27 4.96 0.81
CA ILE A 106 -11.43 5.25 -0.37
C ILE A 106 -10.17 4.39 -0.34
N ILE A 107 -9.49 4.33 0.80
CA ILE A 107 -8.24 3.58 0.97
C ILE A 107 -8.52 2.08 0.83
N PHE A 108 -9.60 1.58 1.43
CA PHE A 108 -9.98 0.17 1.35
C PHE A 108 -10.27 -0.26 -0.09
N ILE A 109 -11.07 0.51 -0.83
CA ILE A 109 -11.38 0.24 -2.24
C ILE A 109 -10.08 0.23 -3.05
N THR A 110 -9.22 1.21 -2.84
CA THR A 110 -7.98 1.33 -3.61
C THR A 110 -6.99 0.21 -3.29
N CYS A 111 -6.90 -0.24 -2.03
CA CYS A 111 -6.15 -1.43 -1.67
C CYS A 111 -6.75 -2.69 -2.29
N ARG A 112 -8.09 -2.82 -2.26
CA ARG A 112 -8.83 -4.00 -2.75
C ARG A 112 -8.73 -4.19 -4.28
N PHE A 113 -8.64 -3.10 -5.02
CA PHE A 113 -8.63 -3.09 -6.48
C PHE A 113 -7.27 -2.71 -7.08
N ARG A 114 -6.20 -2.78 -6.27
CA ARG A 114 -4.83 -2.49 -6.71
C ARG A 114 -4.39 -3.37 -7.88
N ASP A 115 -4.90 -4.60 -7.98
CA ASP A 115 -4.55 -5.53 -9.05
C ASP A 115 -5.19 -5.20 -10.41
N LEU A 116 -6.17 -4.30 -10.44
CA LEU A 116 -6.76 -3.85 -11.68
C LEU A 116 -5.81 -2.89 -12.40
N LYS A 117 -5.37 -3.27 -13.60
CA LYS A 117 -4.54 -2.43 -14.49
C LYS A 117 -5.15 -1.05 -14.79
N LEU A 118 -6.46 -0.89 -14.59
CA LEU A 118 -7.19 0.37 -14.78
C LEU A 118 -7.10 1.32 -13.57
N MET A 119 -6.78 0.81 -12.37
CA MET A 119 -6.73 1.62 -11.16
C MET A 119 -5.58 2.63 -11.19
N THR A 120 -4.39 2.20 -11.65
CA THR A 120 -3.21 3.07 -11.77
C THR A 120 -3.46 4.27 -12.69
N PRO A 121 -3.88 4.13 -13.96
CA PRO A 121 -4.14 5.30 -14.81
C PRO A 121 -5.30 6.16 -14.29
N ALA A 122 -6.33 5.57 -13.66
CA ALA A 122 -7.41 6.34 -13.05
C ALA A 122 -6.91 7.23 -11.90
N LEU A 123 -6.10 6.68 -10.99
CA LEU A 123 -5.48 7.44 -9.89
C LEU A 123 -4.52 8.52 -10.40
N THR A 124 -3.79 8.26 -11.48
CA THR A 124 -2.92 9.27 -12.14
C THR A 124 -3.73 10.47 -12.61
N VAL A 125 -4.84 10.23 -13.32
CA VAL A 125 -5.69 11.30 -13.86
C VAL A 125 -6.39 12.05 -12.72
N ILE A 126 -6.96 11.33 -11.76
CA ILE A 126 -7.64 11.92 -10.60
C ILE A 126 -6.65 12.73 -9.77
N GLY A 127 -5.45 12.21 -9.53
CA GLY A 127 -4.38 12.91 -8.81
C GLY A 127 -3.95 14.19 -9.53
N ALA A 128 -3.75 14.14 -10.85
CA ALA A 128 -3.41 15.32 -11.64
C ALA A 128 -4.51 16.40 -11.56
N ILE A 129 -5.77 16.02 -11.76
CA ILE A 129 -6.92 16.95 -11.68
C ILE A 129 -7.03 17.54 -10.27
N SER A 130 -6.94 16.70 -9.24
CA SER A 130 -7.02 17.12 -7.84
C SER A 130 -5.89 18.10 -7.47
N GLY A 131 -4.67 17.86 -7.95
CA GLY A 131 -3.52 18.74 -7.72
C GLY A 131 -3.66 20.10 -8.42
N CYS A 132 -4.06 20.09 -9.69
CA CYS A 132 -4.33 21.33 -10.43
C CYS A 132 -5.48 22.13 -9.80
N TYR A 133 -6.56 21.46 -9.40
CA TYR A 133 -7.69 22.12 -8.74
C TYR A 133 -7.30 22.70 -7.37
N LEU A 134 -6.48 21.99 -6.60
CA LEU A 134 -5.97 22.50 -5.33
C LEU A 134 -5.16 23.79 -5.52
N LEU A 135 -4.26 23.83 -6.51
CA LEU A 135 -3.50 25.04 -6.84
C LEU A 135 -4.41 26.19 -7.31
N HIS A 136 -5.41 25.87 -8.15
CA HIS A 136 -6.37 26.85 -8.62
C HIS A 136 -7.12 27.52 -7.47
N VAL A 137 -7.64 26.72 -6.52
CA VAL A 137 -8.36 27.23 -5.34
C VAL A 137 -7.43 28.04 -4.43
N LEU A 138 -6.21 27.56 -4.20
CA LEU A 138 -5.24 28.22 -3.33
C LEU A 138 -4.92 29.64 -3.80
N TYR A 139 -4.92 29.87 -5.12
CA TYR A 139 -4.59 31.17 -5.70
C TYR A 139 -5.82 32.05 -5.96
N ASN A 140 -6.87 31.52 -6.59
CA ASN A 140 -7.97 32.34 -7.09
C ASN A 140 -8.96 32.73 -6.00
N ASP A 141 -9.13 31.89 -4.98
CA ASP A 141 -10.17 32.07 -3.96
C ASP A 141 -9.61 31.88 -2.54
N PRO A 142 -8.71 32.76 -2.05
CA PRO A 142 -8.17 32.72 -0.68
C PRO A 142 -9.19 33.22 0.36
N ALA A 143 -10.49 33.04 0.12
CA ALA A 143 -11.50 33.30 1.13
C ALA A 143 -11.50 32.14 2.13
N PHE A 144 -11.54 32.45 3.43
CA PHE A 144 -11.48 31.45 4.50
C PHE A 144 -12.45 30.27 4.30
N GLY A 145 -13.71 30.55 3.94
CA GLY A 145 -14.73 29.52 3.72
C GLY A 145 -14.42 28.58 2.53
N VAL A 146 -13.73 29.06 1.51
CA VAL A 146 -13.29 28.25 0.36
C VAL A 146 -12.05 27.45 0.74
N MET A 147 -11.10 28.09 1.43
CA MET A 147 -9.86 27.47 1.90
C MET A 147 -10.09 26.30 2.87
N MET A 148 -11.22 26.28 3.59
CA MET A 148 -11.63 25.15 4.44
C MET A 148 -11.89 23.84 3.66
N ARG A 149 -11.97 23.88 2.32
CA ARG A 149 -12.05 22.69 1.46
C ARG A 149 -10.68 22.13 1.11
N CYS A 150 -9.63 22.96 1.16
CA CYS A 150 -8.26 22.58 0.82
C CYS A 150 -7.69 21.45 1.67
N PRO A 151 -7.94 21.33 2.99
CA PRO A 151 -7.41 20.24 3.80
C PRO A 151 -7.82 18.86 3.26
N GLY A 152 -9.10 18.67 2.94
CA GLY A 152 -9.59 17.40 2.38
C GLY A 152 -9.00 17.10 1.01
N LEU A 153 -8.96 18.11 0.14
CA LEU A 153 -8.42 17.99 -1.22
C LEU A 153 -6.91 17.73 -1.22
N ALA A 154 -6.16 18.37 -0.35
CA ALA A 154 -4.72 18.18 -0.18
C ALA A 154 -4.40 16.78 0.34
N THR A 155 -5.10 16.30 1.37
CA THR A 155 -4.94 14.93 1.86
C THR A 155 -5.26 13.90 0.78
N PHE A 156 -6.33 14.12 0.00
CA PHE A 156 -6.71 13.23 -1.09
C PHE A 156 -5.68 13.22 -2.23
N TRP A 157 -5.17 14.39 -2.62
CA TRP A 157 -4.14 14.50 -3.65
C TRP A 157 -2.83 13.80 -3.23
N ILE A 158 -2.37 14.03 -1.99
CA ILE A 158 -1.19 13.36 -1.45
C ILE A 158 -1.40 11.85 -1.37
N TYR A 159 -2.62 11.41 -1.02
CA TYR A 159 -2.97 9.99 -1.06
C TYR A 159 -2.85 9.40 -2.46
N CYS A 160 -3.36 10.08 -3.50
CA CYS A 160 -3.20 9.64 -4.88
C CYS A 160 -1.72 9.50 -5.27
N ILE A 161 -0.88 10.48 -4.94
CA ILE A 161 0.56 10.43 -5.22
C ILE A 161 1.23 9.26 -4.49
N PHE A 162 0.90 9.06 -3.21
CA PHE A 162 1.44 7.98 -2.39
C PHE A 162 1.11 6.58 -2.94
N GLN A 163 -0.03 6.45 -3.62
CA GLN A 163 -0.52 5.18 -4.12
C GLN A 163 0.02 4.81 -5.52
N LEU A 164 0.65 5.75 -6.22
CA LEU A 164 1.22 5.56 -7.56
C LEU A 164 2.68 5.12 -7.51
N ASP A 165 3.08 4.30 -8.49
CA ASP A 165 4.50 4.03 -8.75
C ASP A 165 5.23 5.27 -9.27
N LEU A 166 6.57 5.26 -9.25
CA LEU A 166 7.40 6.41 -9.60
C LEU A 166 7.06 7.05 -10.96
N ILE A 167 6.88 6.23 -12.01
CA ILE A 167 6.60 6.74 -13.36
C ILE A 167 5.23 7.41 -13.45
N PRO A 168 4.10 6.74 -13.12
CA PRO A 168 2.80 7.40 -13.17
C PRO A 168 2.69 8.59 -12.19
N CYS A 169 3.41 8.55 -11.07
CA CYS A 169 3.54 9.69 -10.16
C CYS A 169 4.15 10.91 -10.86
N LEU A 170 5.30 10.76 -11.52
CA LEU A 170 5.94 11.84 -12.28
C LEU A 170 5.01 12.41 -13.36
N ILE A 171 4.32 11.53 -14.09
CA ILE A 171 3.34 11.93 -15.12
C ILE A 171 2.20 12.74 -14.51
N SER A 172 1.69 12.35 -13.33
CA SER A 172 0.63 13.10 -12.65
C SER A 172 1.08 14.48 -12.17
N LEU A 173 2.38 14.65 -11.89
CA LEU A 173 2.96 15.90 -11.39
C LEU A 173 3.25 16.90 -12.51
N LEU A 174 3.57 16.44 -13.73
CA LEU A 174 3.83 17.29 -14.88
C LEU A 174 2.75 18.35 -15.14
N PRO A 175 1.45 18.02 -15.23
CA PRO A 175 0.41 19.02 -15.46
C PRO A 175 0.27 20.00 -14.29
N VAL A 176 0.47 19.54 -13.05
CA VAL A 176 0.43 20.41 -11.86
C VAL A 176 1.59 21.40 -11.88
N GLY A 177 2.80 20.94 -12.20
CA GLY A 177 3.99 21.79 -12.33
C GLY A 177 3.90 22.75 -13.51
N ALA A 178 3.38 22.29 -14.65
CA ALA A 178 3.10 23.15 -15.81
C ALA A 178 2.08 24.24 -15.46
N TYR A 179 0.98 23.87 -14.79
CA TYR A 179 -0.03 24.82 -14.32
C TYR A 179 0.60 25.86 -13.38
N TYR A 180 1.39 25.43 -12.39
CA TYR A 180 2.12 26.32 -11.50
C TYR A 180 3.04 27.28 -12.28
N TYR A 181 3.86 26.76 -13.20
CA TYR A 181 4.78 27.59 -13.97
C TYR A 181 4.07 28.62 -14.85
N PHE A 182 3.10 28.20 -15.66
CA PHE A 182 2.39 29.10 -16.57
C PHE A 182 1.56 30.15 -15.84
N TYR A 183 0.99 29.79 -14.71
CA TYR A 183 0.06 30.67 -14.00
C TYR A 183 0.76 31.58 -12.97
N TYR A 184 1.95 31.20 -12.48
CA TYR A 184 2.73 32.02 -11.54
C TYR A 184 3.75 32.96 -12.23
N HIS A 185 4.27 32.58 -13.41
CA HIS A 185 5.30 33.36 -14.11
C HIS A 185 4.78 34.25 -15.26
N VAL A 186 3.47 34.23 -15.55
CA VAL A 186 2.82 35.11 -16.53
C VAL A 186 1.89 36.06 -15.80
#